data_AF-A0AA38ZW00-F1
#
_entry.id   AF-A0AA38ZW00-F1
#
_cell.length_a   1.000
_cell.length_b   1.000
_cell.length_c   1.000
_cell.angle_alpha   90.00
_cell.angle_beta   90.00
_cell.angle_gamma   90.00
#
_symmetry.space_group_name_H-M   'P 1'
#
loop_
_entity.id
_entity.type
_entity.pdbx_description
1 polymer ?
#
loop_
_entity_poly.entity_id
_entity_poly.type
_entity_poly.pdbx_seq_one_letter_code
_entity_poly.pdbx_strand_id
1 'polypeptide(L)'
;MVERILELFPVAIHDMNSEKKNIILLAVENRQTSVYALLLKREILKDSIFHVVDHEGNSALHLAAKLNDRHPWRIPGAALQMQWEIKWYEYVKNSMPMHFFVRYNNNSKTAREIFTKSHADLVEKGGEWLNDTSNSCSVVAALIATVAFATSATVPGGVKEGLGVPTLENQPAFNVFSIASLIALCFSVTAVVMFLAILTSRHQEKDFGSDLPKKLLFGLSSLFISIAAILVSFCAGHFFVLKDELKYYAFPIYAVTCLPVTFFAVMQFPLYLDLIWATFKKVPQRSYAAVS
;
A
#
# COMPACT_ATOMS: atom_id res chain seq x y z
N MET A 1 -16.97 -4.21 -25.22
CA MET A 1 -18.23 -3.57 -25.66
C MET A 1 -18.01 -2.14 -26.18
N VAL A 2 -17.60 -1.17 -25.33
CA VAL A 2 -17.39 0.24 -25.75
C VAL A 2 -16.48 0.38 -26.98
N GLU A 3 -15.38 -0.37 -27.03
CA GLU A 3 -14.46 -0.36 -28.16
C GLU A 3 -15.13 -0.68 -29.51
N ARG A 4 -15.90 -1.77 -29.55
CA ARG A 4 -16.63 -2.20 -30.75
C ARG A 4 -17.70 -1.19 -31.17
N ILE A 5 -18.37 -0.55 -30.21
CA ILE A 5 -19.36 0.49 -30.52
C ILE A 5 -18.67 1.67 -31.20
N LEU A 6 -17.50 2.09 -30.72
CA LEU A 6 -16.75 3.20 -31.31
C LEU A 6 -16.06 2.84 -32.64
N GLU A 7 -15.86 1.55 -32.93
CA GLU A 7 -15.41 1.08 -34.25
C GLU A 7 -16.55 1.10 -35.28
N LEU A 8 -17.74 0.64 -34.89
CA LEU A 8 -18.91 0.60 -35.76
C LEU A 8 -19.55 1.98 -35.95
N PHE A 9 -19.57 2.80 -34.89
CA PHE A 9 -20.20 4.12 -34.85
C PHE A 9 -19.26 5.14 -34.18
N PRO A 10 -18.21 5.62 -34.88
CA PRO A 10 -17.24 6.57 -34.31
C PRO A 10 -17.87 7.86 -33.79
N VAL A 11 -18.99 8.30 -34.38
CA VAL A 11 -19.71 9.54 -34.02
C VAL A 11 -20.33 9.45 -32.61
N ALA A 12 -20.62 8.25 -32.11
CA ALA A 12 -21.24 8.04 -30.79
C ALA A 12 -20.38 8.58 -29.63
N ILE A 13 -19.09 8.86 -29.86
CA ILE A 13 -18.22 9.53 -28.88
C ILE A 13 -18.69 10.94 -28.50
N HIS A 14 -19.45 11.60 -29.39
CA HIS A 14 -20.02 12.93 -29.19
C HIS A 14 -21.39 12.90 -28.52
N ASP A 15 -22.00 11.72 -28.40
CA ASP A 15 -23.31 11.59 -27.77
C ASP A 15 -23.23 12.04 -26.32
N MET A 16 -24.23 12.81 -25.91
CA MET A 16 -24.34 13.33 -24.55
C MET A 16 -25.59 12.76 -23.91
N ASN A 17 -25.50 12.46 -22.61
CA ASN A 17 -26.67 12.12 -21.82
C ASN A 17 -27.52 13.38 -21.52
N SER A 18 -28.61 13.19 -20.78
CA SER A 18 -29.47 14.28 -20.29
C SER A 18 -28.76 15.30 -19.39
N GLU A 19 -27.55 14.97 -18.90
CA GLU A 19 -26.74 15.86 -18.07
C GLU A 19 -25.67 16.63 -18.88
N LYS A 20 -25.70 16.54 -20.21
CA LYS A 20 -24.68 17.06 -21.13
C LYS A 20 -23.29 16.41 -20.94
N LYS A 21 -23.24 15.20 -20.37
CA LYS A 21 -22.01 14.43 -20.18
C LYS A 21 -21.79 13.52 -21.39
N ASN A 22 -20.66 13.68 -22.04
CA ASN A 22 -20.18 12.74 -23.05
C ASN A 22 -19.54 11.51 -22.38
N ILE A 23 -19.13 10.53 -23.19
CA ILE A 23 -18.51 9.31 -22.72
C ILE A 23 -17.23 9.55 -21.88
N ILE A 24 -16.49 10.63 -22.14
CA ILE A 24 -15.30 11.00 -21.36
C ILE A 24 -15.70 11.40 -19.94
N LEU A 25 -16.63 12.34 -19.80
CA LEU A 25 -17.12 12.81 -18.51
C LEU A 25 -17.71 11.66 -17.70
N LEU A 26 -18.50 10.80 -18.34
CA LEU A 26 -19.10 9.62 -17.71
C LEU A 26 -18.05 8.60 -17.25
N ALA A 27 -17.03 8.34 -18.08
CA ALA A 27 -15.93 7.45 -17.72
C ALA A 27 -15.14 8.00 -16.52
N VAL A 28 -14.93 9.32 -16.49
CA VAL A 28 -14.19 9.97 -15.41
C VAL A 28 -14.95 9.95 -14.09
N GLU A 29 -16.20 10.37 -14.13
CA GLU A 29 -17.12 10.38 -12.98
C GLU A 29 -17.24 8.99 -12.36
N ASN A 30 -17.43 7.96 -13.19
CA ASN A 30 -17.64 6.58 -12.71
C ASN A 30 -16.35 5.78 -12.48
N ARG A 31 -15.16 6.43 -12.50
CA ARG A 31 -13.86 5.77 -12.30
C ARG A 31 -13.61 4.60 -13.27
N GLN A 32 -14.10 4.71 -14.51
CA GLN A 32 -13.93 3.69 -15.55
C GLN A 32 -12.55 3.82 -16.20
N THR A 33 -11.51 3.42 -15.48
CA THR A 33 -10.13 3.68 -15.86
C THR A 33 -9.73 3.02 -17.18
N SER A 34 -10.20 1.80 -17.45
CA SER A 34 -9.96 1.10 -18.72
C SER A 34 -10.62 1.81 -19.91
N VAL A 35 -11.85 2.29 -19.73
CA VAL A 35 -12.57 3.03 -20.78
C VAL A 35 -11.88 4.36 -21.04
N TYR A 36 -11.52 5.10 -19.99
CA TYR A 36 -10.82 6.38 -20.12
C TYR A 36 -9.45 6.21 -20.79
N ALA A 37 -8.69 5.18 -20.42
CA ALA A 37 -7.41 4.86 -21.06
C ALA A 37 -7.56 4.47 -22.54
N LEU A 38 -8.65 3.77 -22.90
CA LEU A 38 -8.96 3.46 -24.30
C LEU A 38 -9.26 4.74 -25.09
N LEU A 39 -10.08 5.63 -24.53
CA LEU A 39 -10.44 6.92 -25.15
C LEU A 39 -9.21 7.80 -25.37
N LEU A 40 -8.26 7.84 -24.43
CA LEU A 40 -7.02 8.61 -24.56
C LEU A 40 -6.11 8.13 -25.70
N LYS A 41 -6.15 6.84 -26.04
CA LYS A 41 -5.31 6.26 -27.11
C LYS A 41 -5.83 6.58 -28.52
N ARG A 42 -7.11 6.93 -28.66
CA ARG A 42 -7.68 7.28 -29.98
C ARG A 42 -7.24 8.70 -30.35
N GLU A 43 -6.30 8.81 -31.29
CA GLU A 43 -5.68 10.09 -31.70
C GLU A 43 -6.66 11.08 -32.36
N ILE A 44 -7.80 10.60 -32.85
CA ILE A 44 -8.60 11.30 -33.85
C ILE A 44 -9.38 12.51 -33.29
N LEU A 45 -9.55 12.66 -31.96
CA LEU A 45 -10.52 13.62 -31.39
C LEU A 45 -10.08 14.29 -30.07
N LYS A 46 -8.79 14.61 -29.92
CA LYS A 46 -8.22 15.10 -28.65
C LYS A 46 -8.70 16.49 -28.22
N ASP A 47 -9.00 17.40 -29.14
CA ASP A 47 -9.24 18.79 -28.76
C ASP A 47 -10.71 19.06 -28.38
N SER A 48 -11.70 18.70 -29.20
CA SER A 48 -13.10 19.10 -28.91
C SER A 48 -13.78 18.31 -27.78
N ILE A 49 -13.47 17.02 -27.61
CA ILE A 49 -14.22 16.12 -26.71
C ILE A 49 -13.77 16.25 -25.26
N PHE A 50 -12.49 16.56 -25.05
CA PHE A 50 -11.93 16.82 -23.71
C PHE A 50 -12.28 18.22 -23.19
N HIS A 51 -12.82 19.11 -24.05
CA HIS A 51 -13.27 20.44 -23.68
C HIS A 51 -14.73 20.51 -23.19
N VAL A 52 -15.48 19.42 -23.32
CA VAL A 52 -16.88 19.35 -22.90
C VAL A 52 -17.02 19.51 -21.39
N VAL A 53 -18.08 20.21 -20.99
CA VAL A 53 -18.51 20.37 -19.61
C VAL A 53 -19.97 19.94 -19.48
N ASP A 54 -20.33 19.44 -18.29
CA ASP A 54 -21.71 19.10 -17.95
C ASP A 54 -22.58 20.37 -17.75
N HIS A 55 -23.86 20.19 -17.40
CA HIS A 55 -24.76 21.32 -17.12
C HIS A 55 -24.31 22.22 -15.97
N GLU A 56 -23.54 21.70 -15.01
CA GLU A 56 -22.99 22.47 -13.88
C GLU A 56 -21.66 23.17 -14.25
N GLY A 57 -21.20 23.05 -15.49
CA GLY A 57 -19.91 23.58 -15.92
C GLY A 57 -18.71 22.77 -15.40
N ASN A 58 -18.93 21.56 -14.88
CA ASN A 58 -17.84 20.68 -14.44
C ASN A 58 -17.13 20.09 -15.66
N SER A 59 -15.81 20.24 -15.70
CA SER A 59 -14.95 19.49 -16.62
C SER A 59 -14.66 18.08 -16.11
N ALA A 60 -14.02 17.25 -16.93
CA ALA A 60 -13.52 15.94 -16.50
C ALA A 60 -12.69 16.04 -15.20
N LEU A 61 -11.85 17.06 -15.05
CA LEU A 61 -11.07 17.25 -13.82
C LEU A 61 -11.94 17.52 -12.58
N HIS A 62 -13.04 18.26 -12.72
CA HIS A 62 -13.99 18.47 -11.62
C HIS A 62 -14.72 17.17 -11.25
N LEU A 63 -15.09 16.34 -12.24
CA LEU A 63 -15.73 15.05 -11.98
C LEU A 63 -14.76 14.03 -11.37
N ALA A 64 -13.48 14.06 -11.76
CA ALA A 64 -12.42 13.29 -11.11
C ALA A 64 -12.21 13.74 -9.66
N ALA A 65 -12.51 15.01 -9.36
CA ALA A 65 -12.35 15.56 -8.03
C ALA A 65 -13.48 15.23 -7.05
N LYS A 66 -14.66 14.82 -7.54
CA LYS A 66 -15.78 14.43 -6.68
C LYS A 66 -15.55 13.00 -6.16
N LEU A 67 -15.61 12.81 -4.85
CA LEU A 67 -15.67 11.48 -4.23
C LEU A 67 -17.09 10.93 -4.40
N ASN A 68 -17.23 9.74 -4.98
CA ASN A 68 -18.53 9.07 -5.13
C ASN A 68 -18.80 8.12 -3.96
N ASP A 69 -20.06 8.01 -3.55
CA ASP A 69 -20.52 7.05 -2.52
C ASP A 69 -20.24 5.58 -2.90
N ARG A 70 -20.07 5.32 -4.20
CA ARG A 70 -19.69 4.01 -4.71
C ARG A 70 -18.17 3.87 -4.60
N HIS A 71 -17.68 3.33 -3.49
CA HIS A 71 -16.27 2.96 -3.29
C HIS A 71 -15.79 2.03 -4.42
N PRO A 72 -15.08 2.54 -5.45
CA PRO A 72 -14.81 1.76 -6.66
C PRO A 72 -13.59 0.84 -6.48
N TRP A 73 -12.74 1.16 -5.51
CA TRP A 73 -11.50 0.45 -5.20
C TRP A 73 -11.78 -0.57 -4.08
N ARG A 74 -11.66 -1.87 -4.36
CA ARG A 74 -11.65 -2.90 -3.29
C ARG A 74 -10.27 -2.92 -2.66
N ILE A 75 -9.99 -1.99 -1.77
CA ILE A 75 -8.67 -1.91 -1.16
C ILE A 75 -8.84 -1.78 0.35
N PRO A 76 -8.14 -2.61 1.15
CA PRO A 76 -8.20 -2.52 2.59
C PRO A 76 -7.60 -1.18 3.06
N GLY A 77 -8.42 -0.37 3.74
CA GLY A 77 -7.95 0.83 4.44
C GLY A 77 -8.20 2.15 3.70
N ALA A 78 -8.69 3.13 4.46
CA ALA A 78 -9.00 4.48 3.96
C ALA A 78 -7.77 5.19 3.36
N ALA A 79 -6.57 4.94 3.88
CA ALA A 79 -5.33 5.55 3.38
C ALA A 79 -4.99 5.10 1.95
N LEU A 80 -5.17 3.81 1.64
CA LEU A 80 -4.96 3.32 0.29
C LEU A 80 -6.05 3.83 -0.65
N GLN A 81 -7.31 3.87 -0.21
CA GLN A 81 -8.38 4.49 -0.99
C GLN A 81 -8.03 5.94 -1.35
N MET A 82 -7.50 6.72 -0.39
CA MET A 82 -7.04 8.09 -0.63
C MET A 82 -5.90 8.16 -1.65
N GLN A 83 -4.91 7.26 -1.54
CA GLN A 83 -3.82 7.17 -2.52
C GLN A 83 -4.35 6.97 -3.96
N TRP A 84 -5.37 6.13 -4.14
CA TRP A 84 -5.95 5.87 -5.45
C TRP A 84 -6.78 7.02 -5.99
N GLU A 85 -7.53 7.72 -5.14
CA GLU A 85 -8.23 8.95 -5.54
C GLU A 85 -7.24 10.02 -6.02
N ILE A 86 -6.10 10.18 -5.33
CA ILE A 86 -5.02 11.09 -5.77
C ILE A 86 -4.47 10.66 -7.12
N LYS A 87 -4.12 9.38 -7.28
CA LYS A 87 -3.59 8.86 -8.55
C LYS A 87 -4.59 9.02 -9.69
N TRP A 88 -5.87 8.82 -9.44
CA TRP A 88 -6.92 9.02 -10.42
C TRP A 88 -7.04 10.50 -10.83
N TYR A 89 -7.10 11.40 -9.84
CA TYR A 89 -7.16 12.83 -10.07
C TYR A 89 -5.94 13.31 -10.87
N GLU A 90 -4.73 12.88 -10.50
CA GLU A 90 -3.49 13.18 -11.23
C GLU A 90 -3.49 12.60 -12.64
N TYR A 91 -3.99 11.37 -12.83
CA TYR A 91 -4.07 10.75 -14.14
C TYR A 91 -4.96 11.55 -15.10
N VAL A 92 -6.14 11.95 -14.63
CA VAL A 92 -7.07 12.81 -15.41
C VAL A 92 -6.52 14.22 -15.59
N LYS A 93 -5.84 14.77 -14.59
CA LYS A 93 -5.21 16.09 -14.70
C LYS A 93 -4.13 16.10 -15.79
N ASN A 94 -3.26 15.09 -15.80
CA ASN A 94 -2.13 15.01 -16.72
C ASN A 94 -2.54 14.69 -18.16
N SER A 95 -3.76 14.19 -18.39
CA SER A 95 -4.32 13.96 -19.72
C SER A 95 -5.11 15.16 -20.27
N MET A 96 -5.37 16.19 -19.47
CA MET A 96 -6.11 17.38 -19.89
C MET A 96 -5.19 18.58 -20.18
N PRO A 97 -5.57 19.48 -21.13
CA PRO A 97 -4.86 20.73 -21.37
C PRO A 97 -4.78 21.63 -20.12
N MET A 98 -3.65 22.32 -19.95
CA MET A 98 -3.34 23.07 -18.71
C MET A 98 -4.37 24.14 -18.33
N HIS A 99 -5.07 24.76 -19.29
CA HIS A 99 -6.08 25.78 -19.00
C HIS A 99 -7.29 25.25 -18.21
N PHE A 100 -7.48 23.93 -18.14
CA PHE A 100 -8.53 23.33 -17.31
C PHE A 100 -8.19 23.26 -15.82
N PHE A 101 -6.94 23.53 -15.41
CA PHE A 101 -6.52 23.38 -14.02
C PHE A 101 -7.09 24.48 -13.12
N VAL A 102 -7.35 25.66 -13.68
CA VAL A 102 -7.85 26.86 -12.97
C VAL A 102 -9.28 27.21 -13.42
N ARG A 103 -9.92 26.32 -14.18
CA ARG A 103 -11.30 26.54 -14.62
C ARG A 103 -12.25 26.45 -13.42
N TYR A 104 -13.19 27.38 -13.36
CA TYR A 104 -14.28 27.37 -12.39
C TYR A 104 -15.52 26.73 -13.00
N ASN A 105 -16.26 25.97 -12.18
CA ASN A 105 -17.61 25.53 -12.52
C ASN A 105 -18.65 26.62 -12.21
N ASN A 106 -19.94 26.34 -12.43
CA ASN A 106 -21.02 27.31 -12.19
C ASN A 106 -21.16 27.73 -10.72
N ASN A 107 -20.56 26.97 -9.79
CA ASN A 107 -20.51 27.28 -8.37
C ASN A 107 -19.24 28.05 -7.96
N SER A 108 -18.48 28.57 -8.93
CA SER A 108 -17.22 29.28 -8.72
C SER A 108 -16.18 28.48 -7.94
N LYS A 109 -16.15 27.14 -8.14
CA LYS A 109 -15.15 26.26 -7.52
C LYS A 109 -14.22 25.68 -8.55
N THR A 110 -12.96 25.54 -8.18
CA THR A 110 -11.97 24.79 -8.96
C THR A 110 -12.05 23.30 -8.65
N ALA A 111 -11.56 22.46 -9.55
CA ALA A 111 -11.44 21.02 -9.30
C ALA A 111 -10.58 20.70 -8.06
N ARG A 112 -9.55 21.51 -7.78
CA ARG A 112 -8.70 21.32 -6.59
C ARG A 112 -9.47 21.55 -5.29
N GLU A 113 -10.29 22.60 -5.23
CA GLU A 113 -11.13 22.89 -4.06
C GLU A 113 -12.19 21.81 -3.84
N ILE A 114 -12.78 21.29 -4.93
CA ILE A 114 -13.72 20.17 -4.85
C ILE A 114 -13.02 18.92 -4.32
N PHE A 115 -11.80 18.62 -4.77
CA PHE A 115 -11.03 17.46 -4.29
C PHE A 115 -10.77 17.57 -2.79
N THR A 116 -10.21 18.69 -2.34
CA THR A 116 -9.91 18.92 -0.92
C THR A 116 -11.15 18.81 -0.05
N LYS A 117 -12.28 19.41 -0.48
CA LYS A 117 -13.51 19.39 0.31
C LYS A 117 -14.17 18.01 0.36
N SER A 118 -14.23 17.32 -0.78
CA SER A 118 -14.92 16.02 -0.87
C SER A 118 -14.13 14.87 -0.23
N HIS A 119 -12.80 14.99 -0.12
CA HIS A 119 -11.94 13.95 0.44
C HIS A 119 -11.50 14.23 1.89
N ALA A 120 -12.00 15.29 2.54
CA ALA A 120 -11.58 15.68 3.89
C ALA A 120 -11.78 14.54 4.93
N ASP A 121 -12.97 13.92 4.95
CA ASP A 121 -13.28 12.77 5.81
C ASP A 121 -12.41 11.53 5.48
N LEU A 122 -12.09 11.33 4.19
CA LEU A 122 -11.22 10.22 3.77
C LEU A 122 -9.75 10.44 4.20
N VAL A 123 -9.28 11.68 4.21
CA VAL A 123 -7.95 12.05 4.73
C VAL A 123 -7.86 11.81 6.23
N GLU A 124 -8.89 12.20 6.98
CA GLU A 124 -8.98 11.96 8.42
C GLU A 124 -8.97 10.46 8.74
N LYS A 125 -9.90 9.69 8.17
CA LYS A 125 -9.96 8.23 8.32
C LYS A 125 -8.70 7.53 7.82
N GLY A 126 -8.08 8.07 6.77
CA GLY A 126 -6.81 7.57 6.23
C GLY A 126 -5.66 7.78 7.22
N GLY A 127 -5.64 8.91 7.91
CA GLY A 127 -4.66 9.20 8.96
C GLY A 127 -4.85 8.31 10.18
N GLU A 128 -6.09 8.14 10.65
CA GLU A 128 -6.43 7.21 11.72
C GLU A 128 -6.00 5.78 11.39
N TRP A 129 -6.36 5.29 10.20
CA TRP A 129 -6.00 3.95 9.76
C TRP A 129 -4.48 3.74 9.70
N LEU A 130 -3.73 4.75 9.24
CA LEU A 130 -2.26 4.69 9.23
C LEU A 130 -1.71 4.66 10.65
N ASN A 131 -2.23 5.50 11.55
CA ASN A 131 -1.79 5.52 12.94
C ASN A 131 -2.06 4.19 13.64
N ASP A 132 -3.26 3.61 13.51
CA ASP A 132 -3.64 2.34 14.14
C ASP A 132 -2.79 1.18 13.62
N THR A 133 -2.57 1.14 12.30
CA THR A 133 -1.72 0.13 11.65
C THR A 133 -0.27 0.28 12.10
N SER A 134 0.27 1.50 12.08
CA SER A 134 1.64 1.80 12.49
C SER A 134 1.87 1.51 13.97
N ASN A 135 0.93 1.83 14.86
CA ASN A 135 1.00 1.50 16.28
C ASN A 135 1.06 -0.02 16.48
N SER A 136 0.12 -0.75 15.88
CA SER A 136 0.03 -2.21 16.00
C SER A 136 1.31 -2.89 15.48
N CYS A 137 1.81 -2.49 14.31
CA CYS A 137 3.04 -3.04 13.75
C CYS A 137 4.30 -2.62 14.53
N SER A 138 4.33 -1.42 15.10
CA SER A 138 5.44 -0.96 15.95
C SER A 138 5.59 -1.81 17.20
N VAL A 139 4.49 -2.21 17.84
CA VAL A 139 4.52 -3.10 19.00
C VAL A 139 5.15 -4.44 18.64
N VAL A 140 4.72 -5.05 17.52
CA VAL A 140 5.30 -6.32 17.04
C VAL A 140 6.79 -6.16 16.72
N ALA A 141 7.16 -5.08 16.02
CA ALA A 141 8.55 -4.80 15.68
C ALA A 141 9.42 -4.60 16.94
N ALA A 142 8.94 -3.84 17.92
CA ALA A 142 9.65 -3.61 19.17
C ALA A 142 9.84 -4.90 19.97
N LEU A 143 8.81 -5.76 20.04
CA LEU A 143 8.93 -7.09 20.67
C LEU A 143 10.02 -7.94 20.01
N ILE A 144 10.07 -7.98 18.67
CA ILE A 144 11.12 -8.71 17.95
C ILE A 144 12.50 -8.10 18.22
N ALA A 145 12.61 -6.77 18.25
CA ALA A 145 13.87 -6.08 18.58
C ALA A 145 14.34 -6.47 19.98
N THR A 146 13.45 -6.48 20.98
CA THR A 146 13.77 -6.87 22.35
C THR A 146 14.23 -8.33 22.43
N VAL A 147 13.52 -9.25 21.76
CA VAL A 147 13.91 -10.67 21.74
C VAL A 147 15.25 -10.85 21.04
N ALA A 148 15.45 -10.24 19.88
CA ALA A 148 16.71 -10.32 19.13
C ALA A 148 17.90 -9.73 19.93
N PHE A 149 17.68 -8.60 20.60
CA PHE A 149 18.68 -7.99 21.48
C PHE A 149 19.01 -8.91 22.66
N ALA A 150 18.01 -9.47 23.34
CA ALA A 150 18.21 -10.41 24.43
C ALA A 150 19.00 -11.63 23.94
N THR A 151 18.66 -12.22 22.80
CA THR A 151 19.39 -13.38 22.25
C THR A 151 20.84 -13.07 21.89
N SER A 152 21.16 -11.82 21.56
CA SER A 152 22.53 -11.38 21.30
C SER A 152 23.33 -11.19 22.60
N ALA A 153 22.66 -10.82 23.69
CA ALA A 153 23.27 -10.72 25.01
C ALA A 153 23.44 -12.09 25.70
N THR A 154 22.52 -13.03 25.45
CA THR A 154 22.51 -14.37 26.05
C THR A 154 22.63 -15.46 24.98
N VAL A 155 23.82 -15.57 24.39
CA VAL A 155 24.07 -16.52 23.31
C VAL A 155 23.98 -17.99 23.79
N PRO A 156 23.48 -18.93 22.95
CA PRO A 156 23.44 -20.35 23.27
C PRO A 156 24.82 -20.90 23.65
N GLY A 157 24.87 -21.70 24.73
CA GLY A 157 26.12 -22.27 25.25
C GLY A 157 27.00 -21.29 26.03
N GLY A 158 26.58 -20.03 26.16
CA GLY A 158 27.29 -19.01 26.93
C GLY A 158 28.63 -18.60 26.32
N VAL A 159 29.42 -17.89 27.12
CA VAL A 159 30.71 -17.34 26.75
C VAL A 159 31.80 -18.05 27.56
N LYS A 160 32.93 -18.39 26.94
CA LYS A 160 34.07 -19.01 27.62
C LYS A 160 34.66 -18.03 28.64
N GLU A 161 34.75 -18.47 29.90
CA GLU A 161 35.34 -17.68 30.98
C GLU A 161 36.79 -17.28 30.64
N GLY A 162 37.12 -16.00 30.85
CA GLY A 162 38.45 -15.43 30.60
C GLY A 162 38.77 -15.03 29.15
N LEU A 163 38.08 -15.58 28.15
CA LEU A 163 38.32 -15.28 26.72
C LEU A 163 37.26 -14.37 26.09
N GLY A 164 36.04 -14.34 26.63
CA GLY A 164 34.97 -13.50 26.08
C GLY A 164 34.40 -14.00 24.74
N VAL A 165 34.79 -15.19 24.29
CA VAL A 165 34.32 -15.78 23.02
C VAL A 165 33.19 -16.78 23.23
N PRO A 166 32.21 -16.88 22.32
CA PRO A 166 31.12 -17.85 22.44
C PRO A 166 31.61 -19.29 22.49
N THR A 167 31.06 -20.10 23.38
CA THR A 167 31.44 -21.52 23.53
C THR A 167 31.21 -22.32 22.26
N LEU A 168 30.18 -21.96 21.50
CA LEU A 168 29.73 -22.67 20.29
C LEU A 168 30.19 -22.01 18.98
N GLU A 169 31.17 -21.10 19.01
CA GLU A 169 31.65 -20.31 17.85
C GLU A 169 31.99 -21.14 16.60
N ASN A 170 32.46 -22.38 16.78
CA ASN A 170 32.85 -23.28 15.68
C ASN A 170 31.69 -24.10 15.12
N GLN A 171 30.48 -23.99 15.67
CA GLN A 171 29.30 -24.71 15.20
C GLN A 171 28.61 -23.92 14.09
N PRO A 172 28.29 -24.52 12.93
CA PRO A 172 27.62 -23.80 11.85
C PRO A 172 26.24 -23.27 12.26
N ALA A 173 25.51 -23.99 13.11
CA ALA A 173 24.23 -23.54 13.66
C ALA A 173 24.37 -22.26 14.51
N PHE A 174 25.50 -22.06 15.19
CA PHE A 174 25.77 -20.85 15.97
C PHE A 174 26.00 -19.63 15.08
N ASN A 175 26.70 -19.81 13.96
CA ASN A 175 26.90 -18.75 12.97
C ASN A 175 25.57 -18.34 12.32
N VAL A 176 24.73 -19.31 11.95
CA VAL A 176 23.37 -19.04 11.43
C VAL A 176 22.53 -18.30 12.46
N PHE A 177 22.52 -18.77 13.72
CA PHE A 177 21.83 -18.10 14.83
C PHE A 177 22.28 -16.64 14.96
N SER A 178 23.58 -16.39 15.06
CA SER A 178 24.14 -15.06 15.32
C SER A 178 23.83 -14.07 14.19
N ILE A 179 24.01 -14.49 12.93
CA ILE A 179 23.72 -13.65 11.77
C ILE A 179 22.23 -13.37 11.67
N ALA A 180 21.38 -14.39 11.85
CA ALA A 180 19.93 -14.24 11.79
C ALA A 180 19.40 -13.33 12.92
N SER A 181 19.91 -13.46 14.14
CA SER A 181 19.58 -12.56 15.25
C SER A 181 19.94 -11.10 14.95
N LEU A 182 21.12 -10.86 14.36
CA LEU A 182 21.54 -9.50 13.99
C LEU A 182 20.64 -8.91 12.91
N ILE A 183 20.31 -9.69 11.87
CA ILE A 183 19.35 -9.28 10.82
C ILE A 183 17.99 -8.97 11.45
N ALA A 184 17.49 -9.83 12.34
CA ALA A 184 16.22 -9.62 13.02
C ALA A 184 16.22 -8.29 13.80
N LEU A 185 17.29 -7.99 14.53
CA LEU A 185 17.45 -6.75 15.30
C LEU A 185 17.51 -5.51 14.39
N CYS A 186 18.36 -5.51 13.36
CA CYS A 186 18.51 -4.36 12.47
C CYS A 186 17.21 -4.02 11.75
N PHE A 187 16.52 -5.02 11.20
CA PHE A 187 15.28 -4.81 10.47
C PHE A 187 14.09 -4.50 11.39
N SER A 188 14.03 -5.05 12.62
CA SER A 188 12.98 -4.66 13.58
C SER A 188 13.12 -3.20 14.01
N VAL A 189 14.34 -2.75 14.36
CA VAL A 189 14.58 -1.33 14.70
C VAL A 189 14.25 -0.42 13.53
N THR A 190 14.64 -0.81 12.30
CA THR A 190 14.29 -0.05 11.09
C THR A 190 12.77 0.04 10.91
N ALA A 191 12.03 -1.06 11.16
CA ALA A 191 10.57 -1.06 11.08
C ALA A 191 9.94 -0.11 12.11
N VAL A 192 10.42 -0.13 13.37
CA VAL A 192 9.99 0.80 14.42
C VAL A 192 10.19 2.25 13.99
N VAL A 193 11.37 2.59 13.48
CA VAL A 193 11.66 3.96 13.01
C VAL A 193 10.73 4.37 11.87
N MET A 194 10.46 3.48 10.91
CA MET A 194 9.56 3.78 9.79
C MET A 194 8.10 3.96 10.23
N PHE A 195 7.61 3.14 11.16
CA PHE A 195 6.25 3.31 11.69
C PHE A 195 6.13 4.55 12.58
N LEU A 196 7.16 4.88 13.36
CA LEU A 196 7.21 6.13 14.11
C LEU A 196 7.22 7.36 13.18
N ALA A 197 7.90 7.27 12.03
CA ALA A 197 7.89 8.31 11.01
C ALA A 197 6.50 8.51 10.35
N ILE A 198 5.61 7.51 10.42
CA ILE A 198 4.20 7.65 10.00
C ILE A 198 3.42 8.34 11.11
N LEU A 199 3.53 7.87 12.35
CA LEU A 199 2.84 8.45 13.52
C LEU A 199 3.15 9.94 13.75
N THR A 200 4.38 10.35 13.42
CA THR A 200 4.82 11.76 13.54
C THR A 200 4.53 12.60 12.29
N SER A 201 3.95 12.01 11.24
CA SER A 201 3.59 12.71 10.01
C SER A 201 2.38 13.61 10.20
N ARG A 202 2.30 14.67 9.40
CA ARG A 202 1.19 15.64 9.43
C ARG A 202 -0.08 15.14 8.74
N HIS A 203 -0.03 13.98 8.09
CA HIS A 203 -1.14 13.34 7.38
C HIS A 203 -1.88 14.30 6.42
N GLN A 204 -1.11 15.10 5.66
CA GLN A 204 -1.73 15.99 4.69
C GLN A 204 -2.19 15.20 3.47
N GLU A 205 -3.25 15.67 2.82
CA GLU A 205 -3.82 15.06 1.62
C GLU A 205 -2.76 14.64 0.59
N LYS A 206 -1.76 15.49 0.32
CA LYS A 206 -0.69 15.21 -0.66
C LYS A 206 0.24 14.06 -0.25
N ASP A 207 0.41 13.84 1.06
CA ASP A 207 1.34 12.84 1.59
C ASP A 207 0.84 11.41 1.29
N PHE A 208 -0.48 11.23 1.19
CA PHE A 208 -1.11 9.96 0.82
C PHE A 208 -0.81 9.52 -0.62
N GLY A 209 -0.39 10.43 -1.51
CA GLY A 209 -0.07 10.08 -2.90
C GLY A 209 1.21 9.25 -3.04
N SER A 210 2.19 9.47 -2.16
CA SER A 210 3.51 8.86 -2.28
C SER A 210 4.24 8.64 -0.95
N ASP A 211 4.37 9.67 -0.11
CA ASP A 211 5.26 9.62 1.07
C ASP A 211 4.78 8.59 2.11
N LEU A 212 3.52 8.69 2.54
CA LEU A 212 2.94 7.80 3.55
C LEU A 212 2.89 6.33 3.09
N PRO A 213 2.38 6.00 1.88
CA PRO A 213 2.41 4.62 1.37
C PRO A 213 3.83 4.04 1.27
N LYS A 214 4.83 4.84 0.86
CA LYS A 214 6.22 4.38 0.78
C LYS A 214 6.79 4.09 2.16
N LYS A 215 6.55 4.96 3.14
CA LYS A 215 6.98 4.73 4.53
C LYS A 215 6.36 3.45 5.09
N LEU A 216 5.05 3.26 4.86
CA LEU A 216 4.34 2.05 5.27
C LEU A 216 4.93 0.80 4.59
N LEU A 217 5.24 0.89 3.30
CA LEU A 217 5.81 -0.22 2.54
C LEU A 217 7.18 -0.63 3.08
N PHE A 218 8.09 0.34 3.26
CA PHE A 218 9.40 0.09 3.85
C PHE A 218 9.30 -0.48 5.27
N GLY A 219 8.40 0.05 6.11
CA GLY A 219 8.15 -0.45 7.46
C GLY A 219 7.69 -1.91 7.46
N LEU A 220 6.69 -2.25 6.62
CA LEU A 220 6.17 -3.61 6.49
C LEU A 220 7.21 -4.58 5.89
N SER A 221 7.95 -4.19 4.83
CA SER A 221 9.03 -5.01 4.28
C SER A 221 10.06 -5.36 5.34
N SER A 222 10.48 -4.35 6.12
CA SER A 222 11.44 -4.50 7.20
C SER A 222 10.92 -5.42 8.30
N LEU A 223 9.65 -5.27 8.69
CA LEU A 223 8.99 -6.13 9.66
C LEU A 223 8.94 -7.60 9.21
N PHE A 224 8.58 -7.89 7.96
CA PHE A 224 8.54 -9.27 7.46
C PHE A 224 9.92 -9.92 7.42
N ILE A 225 10.96 -9.17 7.01
CA ILE A 225 12.34 -9.66 7.03
C ILE A 225 12.76 -9.99 8.47
N SER A 226 12.41 -9.12 9.42
CA SER A 226 12.71 -9.32 10.84
C SER A 226 11.99 -10.56 11.41
N ILE A 227 10.71 -10.76 11.08
CA ILE A 227 9.93 -11.95 11.46
C ILE A 227 10.57 -13.23 10.92
N ALA A 228 10.96 -13.25 9.65
CA ALA A 228 11.60 -14.43 9.07
C ALA A 228 12.96 -14.70 9.74
N ALA A 229 13.76 -13.66 9.96
CA ALA A 229 15.08 -13.77 10.57
C ALA A 229 15.02 -14.26 12.02
N ILE A 230 14.06 -13.77 12.83
CA ILE A 230 13.94 -14.21 14.22
C ILE A 230 13.47 -15.67 14.32
N LEU A 231 12.61 -16.14 13.40
CA LEU A 231 12.23 -17.56 13.32
C LEU A 231 13.43 -18.45 12.96
N VAL A 232 14.26 -18.03 12.01
CA VAL A 232 15.49 -18.74 11.65
C VAL A 232 16.47 -18.78 12.82
N SER A 233 16.67 -17.65 13.51
CA SER A 233 17.49 -17.57 14.71
C SER A 233 16.98 -18.52 15.79
N PHE A 234 15.68 -18.46 16.11
CA PHE A 234 15.08 -19.35 17.11
C PHE A 234 15.30 -20.83 16.78
N CYS A 235 15.06 -21.25 15.53
CA CYS A 235 15.30 -22.63 15.10
C CYS A 235 16.79 -23.04 15.24
N ALA A 236 17.71 -22.16 14.87
CA ALA A 236 19.14 -22.41 14.95
C ALA A 236 19.66 -22.46 16.41
N GLY A 237 19.15 -21.59 17.28
CA GLY A 237 19.47 -21.60 18.71
C GLY A 237 18.89 -22.82 19.43
N HIS A 238 17.63 -23.14 19.15
CA HIS A 238 16.91 -24.26 19.77
C HIS A 238 17.41 -25.63 19.26
N PHE A 239 18.08 -25.69 18.11
CA PHE A 239 18.82 -26.88 17.66
C PHE A 239 19.81 -27.38 18.71
N PHE A 240 20.48 -26.48 19.44
CA PHE A 240 21.42 -26.88 20.49
C PHE A 240 20.74 -27.50 21.71
N VAL A 241 19.50 -27.10 22.02
CA VAL A 241 18.72 -27.67 23.13
C VAL A 241 18.20 -29.06 22.79
N LEU A 242 17.76 -29.27 21.54
CA LEU A 242 17.17 -30.54 21.09
C LEU A 242 18.19 -31.62 20.72
N LYS A 243 19.46 -31.25 20.55
CA LYS A 243 20.52 -32.19 20.13
C LYS A 243 20.71 -33.34 21.12
N ASP A 244 20.48 -33.09 22.41
CA ASP A 244 20.80 -34.02 23.48
C ASP A 244 19.59 -34.80 24.05
N GLU A 245 18.36 -34.24 24.04
CA GLU A 245 17.24 -34.85 24.81
C GLU A 245 16.06 -35.41 23.97
N LEU A 246 15.62 -34.81 22.85
CA LEU A 246 14.32 -35.21 22.23
C LEU A 246 14.20 -34.98 20.70
N LYS A 247 14.93 -35.74 19.88
CA LYS A 247 14.83 -35.68 18.40
C LYS A 247 13.41 -35.93 17.84
N TYR A 248 12.61 -36.79 18.47
CA TYR A 248 11.29 -37.19 17.96
C TYR A 248 10.18 -36.15 18.23
N TYR A 249 10.31 -35.34 19.30
CA TYR A 249 9.34 -34.29 19.66
C TYR A 249 9.71 -32.91 19.10
N ALA A 250 10.90 -32.74 18.53
CA ALA A 250 11.35 -31.51 17.91
C ALA A 250 10.38 -30.98 16.84
N PHE A 251 9.97 -31.85 15.91
CA PHE A 251 9.15 -31.48 14.75
C PHE A 251 7.77 -30.91 15.14
N PRO A 252 6.97 -31.55 16.03
CA PRO A 252 5.70 -30.98 16.47
C PRO A 252 5.87 -29.70 17.30
N ILE A 253 6.92 -29.57 18.12
CA ILE A 253 7.18 -28.34 18.88
C ILE A 253 7.47 -27.15 17.95
N TYR A 254 8.29 -27.35 16.91
CA TYR A 254 8.56 -26.32 15.91
C TYR A 254 7.31 -25.97 15.08
N ALA A 255 6.50 -26.96 14.70
CA ALA A 255 5.25 -26.70 13.99
C ALA A 255 4.29 -25.84 14.82
N VAL A 256 4.16 -26.12 16.13
CA VAL A 256 3.28 -25.36 17.04
C VAL A 256 3.83 -23.96 17.32
N THR A 257 5.14 -23.80 17.50
CA THR A 257 5.75 -22.48 17.80
C THR A 257 5.81 -21.55 16.59
N CYS A 258 5.98 -22.09 15.37
CA CYS A 258 5.94 -21.29 14.15
C CYS A 258 4.52 -20.93 13.69
N LEU A 259 3.49 -21.66 14.14
CA LEU A 259 2.10 -21.47 13.69
C LEU A 259 1.56 -20.05 13.93
N PRO A 260 1.67 -19.42 15.12
CA PRO A 260 1.15 -18.08 15.34
C PRO A 260 1.84 -17.02 14.49
N VAL A 261 3.17 -17.14 14.32
CA VAL A 261 3.98 -16.18 13.57
C VAL A 261 3.72 -16.31 12.07
N THR A 262 3.61 -17.53 11.56
CA THR A 262 3.25 -17.80 10.16
C THR A 262 1.82 -17.37 9.87
N PHE A 263 0.86 -17.61 10.77
CA PHE A 263 -0.50 -17.14 10.62
C PHE A 263 -0.59 -15.60 10.57
N PHE A 264 0.12 -14.91 11.47
CA PHE A 264 0.22 -13.45 11.44
C PHE A 264 0.82 -12.94 10.13
N ALA A 265 1.92 -13.55 9.67
CA ALA A 265 2.55 -13.18 8.40
C ALA A 265 1.60 -13.39 7.22
N VAL A 266 0.90 -14.53 7.16
CA VAL A 266 -0.08 -14.86 6.10
C VAL A 266 -1.26 -13.89 6.12
N MET A 267 -1.75 -13.49 7.29
CA MET A 267 -2.87 -12.54 7.39
C MET A 267 -2.49 -11.12 6.98
N GLN A 268 -1.25 -10.69 7.24
CA GLN A 268 -0.76 -9.35 6.87
C GLN A 268 -0.23 -9.27 5.42
N PHE A 269 0.11 -10.42 4.83
CA PHE A 269 0.67 -10.50 3.48
C PHE A 269 -0.25 -9.94 2.37
N PRO A 270 -1.58 -10.15 2.37
CA PRO A 270 -2.48 -9.51 1.42
C PRO A 270 -2.37 -7.98 1.40
N LEU A 271 -2.34 -7.34 2.58
CA LEU A 271 -2.19 -5.89 2.69
C LEU A 271 -0.87 -5.41 2.06
N TYR A 272 0.21 -6.16 2.25
CA TYR A 272 1.51 -5.86 1.67
C TYR A 272 1.51 -5.94 0.14
N LEU A 273 0.89 -6.98 -0.43
CA LEU A 273 0.73 -7.11 -1.87
C LEU A 273 -0.13 -5.98 -2.45
N ASP A 274 -1.23 -5.65 -1.78
CA ASP A 274 -2.10 -4.54 -2.17
C ASP A 274 -1.36 -3.21 -2.16
N LEU A 275 -0.48 -2.97 -1.17
CA LEU A 275 0.35 -1.78 -1.07
C LEU A 275 1.43 -1.71 -2.16
N ILE A 276 2.11 -2.82 -2.48
CA ILE A 276 3.05 -2.90 -3.61
C ILE A 276 2.31 -2.54 -4.89
N TRP A 277 1.19 -3.22 -5.13
CA TRP A 277 0.40 -3.02 -6.33
C TRP A 277 -0.09 -1.56 -6.43
N ALA A 278 -0.61 -1.02 -5.33
CA ALA A 278 -1.04 0.37 -5.22
C ALA A 278 0.10 1.36 -5.45
N THR A 279 1.32 1.08 -4.99
CA THR A 279 2.45 2.00 -5.14
C THR A 279 2.97 2.03 -6.58
N PHE A 280 3.13 0.88 -7.23
CA PHE A 280 3.75 0.79 -8.56
C PHE A 280 2.80 0.99 -9.74
N LYS A 281 1.49 0.77 -9.57
CA LYS A 281 0.51 1.03 -10.64
C LYS A 281 0.35 2.52 -10.89
N LYS A 282 0.46 2.93 -12.16
CA LYS A 282 0.22 4.32 -12.60
C LYS A 282 -1.26 4.67 -12.66
N VAL A 283 -2.10 3.70 -13.04
CA VAL A 283 -3.55 3.91 -13.19
C VAL A 283 -4.29 2.95 -12.28
N PRO A 284 -5.26 3.45 -11.48
CA PRO A 284 -6.18 2.60 -10.74
C PRO A 284 -6.84 1.56 -11.61
N GLN A 285 -6.91 0.32 -11.14
CA GLN A 285 -7.80 -0.66 -11.75
C GLN A 285 -9.01 -0.83 -10.85
N ARG A 286 -10.18 -0.74 -11.48
CA ARG A 286 -11.44 -1.05 -10.83
C ARG A 286 -11.47 -2.56 -10.56
N SER A 287 -12.07 -2.92 -9.42
CA SER A 287 -12.20 -4.31 -8.96
C SER A 287 -13.14 -5.18 -9.82
N TYR A 288 -14.02 -4.56 -10.62
CA TYR A 288 -14.82 -5.28 -11.60
C TYR A 288 -14.08 -5.34 -12.92
N ALA A 289 -13.47 -6.50 -13.21
CA ALA A 289 -13.52 -6.98 -14.57
C ALA A 289 -15.01 -7.02 -14.93
N ALA A 290 -15.44 -6.20 -15.89
CA ALA A 290 -16.71 -6.45 -16.53
C ALA A 290 -16.61 -7.88 -17.04
N VAL A 291 -17.35 -8.80 -16.40
CA VAL A 291 -17.55 -10.14 -16.94
C VAL A 291 -18.05 -9.90 -18.35
N SER A 292 -17.23 -10.38 -19.28
CA SER A 292 -17.31 -10.23 -20.73
C SER A 292 -18.69 -10.54 -21.27
#